data_AF-A0A960EGT0-F1
#
_entry.id   AF-A0A960EGT0-F1
#
_cell.length_a   1.000
_cell.length_b   1.000
_cell.length_c   1.000
_cell.angle_alpha   90.00
_cell.angle_beta   90.00
_cell.angle_gamma   90.00
#
_symmetry.space_group_name_H-M   'P 1'
#
loop_
_entity.id
_entity.type
_entity.pdbx_description
1 polymer ?
#
loop_
_entity_poly.entity_id
_entity_poly.type
_entity_poly.pdbx_seq_one_letter_code
_entity_poly.pdbx_strand_id
1 'polypeptide(L)' 'HHPLPKDEWVRLFKRTFRFTGGEITGEFLMSTGWIEGAHHPACPVHTRIATLAPPWTTA' A
#
# COMPACT_ATOMS: atom_id res chain seq x y z
N HIS A 1 2.84 -6.92 9.32
CA HIS A 1 1.39 -6.64 9.36
C HIS A 1 0.71 -6.77 7.99
N HIS A 2 1.37 -7.30 6.94
CA HIS A 2 0.66 -7.69 5.71
C HIS A 2 0.31 -9.19 5.83
N PRO A 3 -0.91 -9.63 5.44
CA PRO A 3 -2.04 -8.81 5.00
C PRO A 3 -2.83 -8.19 6.16
N LEU A 4 -3.28 -6.95 5.96
CA LEU A 4 -4.26 -6.27 6.82
C LEU A 4 -5.22 -5.47 5.93
N PRO A 5 -6.52 -5.43 6.25
CA PRO A 5 -7.47 -4.58 5.54
C PRO A 5 -7.17 -3.09 5.80
N LYS A 6 -7.62 -2.23 4.88
CA LYS A 6 -7.31 -0.78 4.89
C LYS A 6 -7.75 -0.11 6.19
N ASP A 7 -8.90 -0.50 6.76
CA ASP A 7 -9.42 0.09 7.99
C ASP A 7 -8.55 -0.26 9.21
N GLU A 8 -8.00 -1.47 9.26
CA GLU A 8 -7.05 -1.89 10.29
C GLU A 8 -5.71 -1.14 10.17
N TRP A 9 -5.23 -0.90 8.95
CA TRP A 9 -4.07 -0.03 8.73
C TRP A 9 -4.29 1.39 9.25
N VAL A 10 -5.47 1.97 8.97
CA VAL A 10 -5.82 3.31 9.47
C VAL A 10 -5.83 3.33 11.00
N ARG A 11 -6.41 2.30 11.64
CA ARG A 11 -6.39 2.16 13.11
C ARG A 11 -4.95 2.06 13.64
N LEU A 12 -4.10 1.29 13.00
CA LEU A 12 -2.69 1.13 13.37
C LEU A 12 -1.94 2.48 13.27
N PHE A 13 -2.07 3.19 12.16
CA PHE A 13 -1.42 4.49 11.96
C PHE A 13 -1.83 5.51 13.01
N LYS A 14 -3.12 5.56 13.36
CA LYS A 14 -3.67 6.49 14.36
C LYS A 14 -3.17 6.26 15.79
N ARG A 15 -2.55 5.11 16.09
CA ARG A 15 -1.91 4.86 17.39
C ARG A 15 -0.67 5.74 17.60
N THR A 16 0.02 6.10 16.52
CA THR A 16 1.29 6.85 16.58
C THR A 16 1.18 8.22 15.93
N PHE A 17 0.50 8.31 14.78
CA PHE A 17 0.44 9.51 13.96
C PHE A 17 -0.93 10.18 14.05
N ARG A 18 -0.97 11.51 13.83
CA ARG A 18 -2.19 12.30 13.75
C ARG A 18 -2.49 12.64 12.30
N PHE A 19 -3.76 12.92 12.00
CA PHE A 19 -4.25 13.28 10.65
C PHE A 19 -3.99 12.22 9.56
N THR A 20 -3.85 10.95 9.93
CA THR A 20 -3.71 9.82 9.00
C THR A 20 -5.08 9.15 8.79
N GLY A 21 -5.92 9.80 7.97
CA GLY A 21 -7.22 9.29 7.54
C GLY A 21 -7.12 8.17 6.51
N GLY A 22 -8.27 7.71 6.00
CA GLY A 22 -8.33 6.59 5.05
C GLY A 22 -7.56 6.83 3.76
N GLU A 23 -7.70 8.03 3.20
CA GLU A 23 -7.02 8.46 1.97
C GLU A 23 -5.52 8.54 2.21
N ILE A 24 -5.09 9.28 3.24
CA ILE A 24 -3.65 9.47 3.55
C ILE A 24 -2.95 8.13 3.85
N THR A 25 -3.54 7.27 4.66
CA THR A 25 -2.97 5.93 4.93
C THR A 25 -2.97 5.07 3.67
N GLY A 26 -4.02 5.12 2.85
CA GLY A 26 -4.09 4.38 1.60
C GLY A 26 -3.01 4.81 0.60
N GLU A 27 -2.89 6.11 0.36
CA GLU A 27 -1.87 6.69 -0.52
C GLU A 27 -0.45 6.37 -0.05
N PHE A 28 -0.20 6.43 1.26
CA PHE A 28 1.08 6.06 1.83
C PHE A 28 1.43 4.59 1.54
N LEU A 29 0.50 3.67 1.81
CA LEU A 29 0.72 2.23 1.60
C LEU A 29 0.90 1.91 0.12
N MET A 30 0.11 2.54 -0.77
CA MET A 30 0.22 2.37 -2.21
C MET A 30 1.58 2.89 -2.71
N SER A 31 1.96 4.11 -2.32
CA SER A 31 3.21 4.76 -2.74
C SER A 31 4.46 4.00 -2.28
N THR A 32 4.36 3.27 -1.16
CA THR A 32 5.46 2.48 -0.60
C THR A 32 5.42 1.00 -1.02
N GLY A 33 4.48 0.61 -1.89
CA GLY A 33 4.37 -0.76 -2.41
C GLY A 33 3.83 -1.78 -1.41
N TRP A 34 3.18 -1.33 -0.33
CA TRP A 34 2.50 -2.21 0.62
C TRP A 34 1.17 -2.73 0.11
N ILE A 35 0.47 -1.94 -0.71
CA ILE A 35 -0.74 -2.35 -1.41
C ILE A 35 -0.62 -2.02 -2.90
N GLU A 36 -1.38 -2.71 -3.73
CA GLU A 36 -1.42 -2.47 -5.18
C GLU A 36 -2.09 -1.13 -5.51
N GLY A 37 -1.81 -0.58 -6.70
CA GLY A 37 -2.54 0.56 -7.26
C GLY A 37 -1.67 1.71 -7.77
N ALA A 38 -0.38 1.74 -7.40
CA ALA A 38 0.53 2.83 -7.83
C ALA A 38 0.73 2.87 -9.35
N HIS A 39 0.69 1.70 -10.00
CA HIS A 39 0.78 1.56 -11.43
C HIS A 39 -0.36 0.66 -11.93
N HIS A 40 -1.05 1.11 -12.97
CA HIS A 40 -2.04 0.27 -13.66
C HIS A 40 -1.35 -0.97 -14.29
N PRO A 41 -2.00 -2.13 -14.40
CA PRO A 41 -1.38 -3.34 -14.99
C PRO A 41 -0.84 -3.16 -16.41
N ALA A 42 -1.41 -2.24 -17.19
CA ALA A 42 -0.94 -1.87 -18.53
C ALA A 42 0.26 -0.89 -18.54
N CYS A 43 0.68 -0.39 -17.37
CA CYS A 43 1.85 0.48 -17.26
C CYS A 43 3.13 -0.36 -17.46
N PRO A 44 4.08 0.05 -18.32
CA PRO A 44 5.30 -0.72 -18.54
C PRO A 44 6.17 -0.87 -17.28
N VAL A 45 6.02 0.05 -16.32
CA VAL A 45 6.73 0.00 -15.03
C VAL A 45 6.11 -1.03 -14.07
N HIS A 46 4.83 -1.37 -14.22
CA HIS A 46 4.14 -2.33 -13.35
C HIS A 46 4.85 -3.69 -13.36
N THR A 47 5.10 -4.27 -14.53
CA THR A 47 5.80 -5.55 -14.67
C THR A 47 7.22 -5.49 -14.09
N ARG A 48 7.93 -4.38 -14.31
CA ARG A 48 9.28 -4.18 -13.75
C ARG A 48 9.27 -4.15 -12.22
N ILE A 49 8.24 -3.56 -11.60
CA ILE A 49 8.12 -3.52 -10.14
C ILE A 49 7.72 -4.89 -9.60
N ALA A 50 6.80 -5.60 -10.26
CA ALA A 50 6.35 -6.92 -9.83
C ALA A 50 7.50 -7.95 -9.73
N THR A 51 8.50 -7.87 -10.61
CA THR A 51 9.69 -8.75 -10.55
C THR A 51 10.60 -8.47 -9.34
N LEU A 52 10.42 -7.33 -8.66
CA LEU A 52 11.16 -7.00 -7.43
C LEU A 52 10.50 -7.57 -6.16
N ALA A 53 9.41 -8.34 -6.31
CA ALA A 53 8.64 -8.95 -5.22
C ALA A 53 8.25 -7.94 -4.10
N PRO A 54 7.57 -6.83 -4.45
CA PRO A 54 7.11 -5.86 -3.45
C PRO A 54 6.02 -6.50 -2.56
N PRO A 55 5.80 -5.98 -1.34
CA PRO A 55 4.87 -6.59 -0.38
C PRO A 55 3.47 -6.86 -0.93
N TRP A 56 2.94 -5.98 -1.80
CA TRP A 56 1.62 -6.18 -2.42
C TRP A 56 1.50 -7.44 -3.28
N THR A 57 2.61 -8.06 -3.71
CA THR A 57 2.61 -9.33 -4.46
C THR A 57 2.53 -10.58 -3.58
N THR A 58 2.68 -10.44 -2.26
CA THR A 58 2.80 -11.56 -1.31
C THR A 58 1.60 -11.69 -0.37
N ALA A 59 0.38 -11.48 -0.88
CA ALA A 59 -0.85 -11.55 -0.08
C ALA A 59 -1.07 -12.90 0.62
#